data_AF-A0A1V4HVI9-F1
#
_entry.id   AF-A0A1V4HVI9-F1
#
_cell.length_a   1.000
_cell.length_b   1.000
_cell.length_c   1.000
_cell.angle_alpha   90.00
_cell.angle_beta   90.00
_cell.angle_gamma   90.00
#
_symmetry.space_group_name_H-M   'P 1'
#
loop_
_entity.id
_entity.type
_entity.pdbx_description
1 polymer ?
#
loop_
_entity_poly.entity_id
_entity_poly.type
_entity_poly.pdbx_seq_one_letter_code
_entity_poly.pdbx_strand_id
1 'polypeptide(L)'
;MMNEELPMKNYRVSFYKDLLNSNGHNFRCLQRQIDVVSDDPSQALILAKQEIGSERLNIDSVKVVHLANGYSPRTSRQMFVASRTCDDAA
;
A
#
# COMPACT_ATOMS: atom_id res chain seq x y z
N MET A 1 17.29 -28.76 -9.32
CA MET A 1 16.95 -27.33 -9.45
C MET A 1 15.49 -27.21 -9.05
N MET A 2 15.20 -26.77 -7.83
CA MET A 2 13.83 -26.46 -7.45
C MET A 2 13.51 -25.11 -8.08
N ASN A 3 12.71 -25.12 -9.14
CA ASN A 3 12.00 -23.92 -9.57
C ASN A 3 10.94 -23.68 -8.50
N GLU A 4 11.31 -22.99 -7.42
CA GLU A 4 10.32 -22.31 -6.60
C GLU A 4 9.76 -21.19 -7.47
N GLU A 5 8.77 -21.51 -8.31
CA GLU A 5 7.82 -20.52 -8.77
C GLU A 5 7.26 -19.90 -7.49
N LEU A 6 7.76 -18.70 -7.14
CA LEU A 6 7.27 -17.98 -5.99
C LEU A 6 5.74 -17.91 -6.17
N PRO A 7 4.95 -18.45 -5.23
CA PRO A 7 3.52 -18.47 -5.39
C PRO A 7 3.08 -17.01 -5.50
N MET A 8 2.52 -16.65 -6.64
CA MET A 8 2.05 -15.30 -6.91
C MET A 8 1.22 -14.80 -5.72
N LYS A 9 1.72 -13.76 -5.06
CA LYS A 9 1.16 -13.26 -3.81
C LYS A 9 0.19 -12.15 -4.11
N ASN A 10 -0.96 -12.20 -3.45
CA ASN A 10 -1.93 -11.13 -3.52
C ASN A 10 -1.52 -10.05 -2.53
N TYR A 11 -1.44 -8.81 -2.99
CA TYR A 11 -1.13 -7.65 -2.17
C TYR A 11 -2.23 -6.62 -2.33
N ARG A 12 -2.63 -6.02 -1.21
CA ARG A 12 -3.49 -4.86 -1.16
C ARG A 12 -2.66 -3.63 -0.89
N VAL A 13 -2.69 -2.69 -1.83
CA VAL A 13 -2.05 -1.38 -1.70
C VAL A 13 -3.13 -0.34 -1.45
N SER A 14 -3.08 0.27 -0.28
CA SER A 14 -4.00 1.33 0.15
C SER A 14 -3.27 2.66 0.22
N PHE A 15 -3.82 3.66 -0.44
CA PHE A 15 -3.29 5.02 -0.51
C PHE A 15 -4.16 5.93 0.37
N TYR A 16 -3.53 6.64 1.29
CA TYR A 16 -4.21 7.49 2.26
C TYR A 16 -3.74 8.93 2.14
N LYS A 17 -4.66 9.83 2.49
CA LYS A 17 -4.39 11.23 2.75
C LYS A 17 -4.58 11.48 4.24
N ASP A 18 -3.62 12.15 4.84
CA ASP A 18 -3.69 12.53 6.23
C ASP A 18 -4.41 13.88 6.30
N LEU A 19 -5.54 13.91 7.00
CA LEU A 19 -6.39 15.08 7.11
C LEU A 19 -6.55 15.44 8.58
N LEU A 20 -6.70 16.74 8.83
CA LEU A 20 -7.09 17.26 10.14
C LEU A 20 -8.60 17.44 10.15
N ASN A 21 -9.27 16.91 11.17
CA ASN A 21 -10.66 17.26 11.40
C ASN A 21 -10.76 18.66 12.04
N SER A 22 -11.97 19.18 12.14
CA SER A 22 -12.26 20.49 12.78
C SER A 22 -11.79 20.58 14.24
N ASN A 23 -11.55 19.44 14.88
CA ASN A 23 -11.12 19.34 16.27
C ASN A 23 -9.58 19.21 16.38
N GLY A 24 -8.85 19.32 15.27
CA GLY A 24 -7.38 19.19 15.24
C GLY A 24 -6.87 17.75 15.35
N HIS A 25 -7.74 16.74 15.27
CA HIS A 25 -7.30 15.35 15.25
C HIS A 25 -6.95 14.91 13.84
N ASN A 26 -5.76 14.32 13.71
CA ASN A 26 -5.34 13.66 12.49
C ASN A 26 -6.17 12.40 12.24
N PHE A 27 -6.73 12.29 11.05
CA PHE A 27 -7.37 11.08 10.56
C PHE A 27 -6.88 10.75 9.15
N ARG A 28 -6.82 9.45 8.85
CA ARG A 28 -6.39 8.98 7.53
C ARG A 28 -7.60 8.72 6.68
N CYS A 29 -7.72 9.42 5.56
CA CYS A 29 -8.75 9.24 4.57
C CYS A 29 -8.22 8.33 3.45
N LEU A 30 -8.81 7.15 3.29
CA LEU A 30 -8.47 6.25 2.19
C LEU A 30 -8.85 6.90 0.85
N GLN A 31 -7.85 7.21 0.04
CA GLN A 31 -8.02 7.79 -1.30
C GLN A 31 -8.29 6.71 -2.34
N ARG A 32 -7.48 5.65 -2.32
CA ARG A 32 -7.54 4.58 -3.32
C ARG A 32 -7.08 3.26 -2.70
N GLN A 33 -7.62 2.16 -3.19
CA GLN A 33 -7.16 0.83 -2.83
C GLN A 33 -7.11 -0.02 -4.09
N ILE A 34 -5.99 -0.73 -4.27
CA ILE A 34 -5.75 -1.57 -5.43
C ILE A 34 -5.21 -2.91 -4.93
N ASP A 35 -5.83 -3.98 -5.39
CA ASP A 35 -5.36 -5.33 -5.16
C ASP A 35 -4.55 -5.76 -6.38
N VAL A 36 -3.29 -6.15 -6.16
CA VAL A 36 -2.34 -6.53 -7.21
C VAL A 36 -1.70 -7.87 -6.88
N VAL A 37 -1.27 -8.57 -7.91
CA VAL A 37 -0.53 -9.83 -7.79
C VAL A 37 0.93 -9.56 -8.08
N SER A 38 1.82 -9.89 -7.15
CA SER A 38 3.28 -9.74 -7.35
C SER A 38 4.05 -10.73 -6.49
N ASP A 39 5.36 -10.84 -6.72
CA ASP A 39 6.22 -11.75 -5.96
C ASP A 39 6.64 -11.15 -4.61
N ASP A 40 6.77 -9.81 -4.59
CA ASP A 40 7.20 -9.02 -3.44
C ASP A 40 6.38 -7.72 -3.28
N PRO A 41 6.33 -7.15 -2.05
CA PRO A 41 5.51 -5.97 -1.76
C PRO A 41 6.02 -4.67 -2.41
N SER A 42 7.30 -4.60 -2.79
CA SER A 42 7.87 -3.43 -3.48
C SER A 42 7.37 -3.38 -4.91
N GLN A 43 7.35 -4.53 -5.59
CA GLN A 43 6.75 -4.67 -6.91
C GLN A 43 5.24 -4.40 -6.88
N ALA A 44 4.52 -4.89 -5.86
CA ALA A 44 3.10 -4.57 -5.67
C ALA A 44 2.86 -3.05 -5.64
N LEU A 45 3.69 -2.31 -4.92
CA LEU A 45 3.58 -0.86 -4.83
C LEU A 45 3.80 -0.18 -6.19
N ILE A 46 4.77 -0.65 -6.97
CA ILE A 46 5.06 -0.09 -8.30
C ILE A 46 3.88 -0.34 -9.23
N LEU A 47 3.35 -1.56 -9.28
CA LEU A 47 2.19 -1.92 -10.09
C LEU A 47 0.96 -1.08 -9.69
N ALA A 48 0.69 -0.96 -8.39
CA ALA A 48 -0.42 -0.15 -7.91
C ALA A 48 -0.27 1.34 -8.25
N LYS A 49 0.97 1.88 -8.24
CA LYS A 49 1.24 3.25 -8.68
C LYS A 49 1.04 3.43 -10.19
N GLN A 50 1.42 2.44 -11.00
CA GLN A 50 1.20 2.46 -12.44
C GLN A 50 -0.28 2.43 -12.80
N GLU A 51 -1.09 1.64 -12.07
CA GLU A 51 -2.54 1.57 -12.23
C GLU A 51 -3.26 2.89 -11.91
N ILE A 52 -2.75 3.66 -10.95
CA ILE A 52 -3.23 5.02 -10.66
C ILE A 52 -2.83 5.99 -11.77
N GLY A 53 -1.73 5.70 -12.48
CA GLY A 53 -1.19 6.56 -13.51
C GLY A 53 -0.79 7.93 -12.97
N SER A 54 -0.97 8.97 -13.80
CA SER A 54 -0.67 10.36 -13.44
C SER A 54 -1.77 11.03 -12.61
N GLU A 55 -2.75 10.27 -12.11
CA GLU A 55 -3.78 10.81 -11.24
C GLU A 55 -3.08 11.43 -10.02
N ARG A 56 -3.24 12.75 -9.84
CA ARG A 56 -2.62 13.52 -8.75
C ARG A 56 -3.31 13.20 -7.44
N LEU A 57 -3.26 11.94 -7.01
CA LEU A 57 -3.72 11.56 -5.70
C LEU A 57 -2.80 12.25 -4.70
N ASN A 58 -3.39 13.13 -3.89
CA ASN A 58 -2.71 13.80 -2.79
C ASN A 58 -2.54 12.77 -1.65
N ILE A 59 -1.50 11.94 -1.80
CA ILE A 59 -1.23 10.78 -0.95
C ILE A 59 -0.10 11.14 0.00
N ASP A 60 -0.41 11.12 1.29
CA ASP A 60 0.58 11.33 2.36
C ASP A 60 1.17 10.00 2.84
N SER A 61 0.39 8.92 2.77
CA SER A 61 0.84 7.60 3.24
C SER A 61 0.32 6.45 2.37
N VAL A 62 1.16 5.41 2.21
CA VAL A 62 0.80 4.18 1.51
C VAL A 62 1.01 2.98 2.41
N LYS A 63 0.08 2.03 2.35
CA LYS A 63 0.11 0.79 3.10
C LYS A 63 0.00 -0.40 2.15
N VAL A 64 1.00 -1.27 2.17
CA VAL A 64 0.97 -2.55 1.43
C VAL A 64 0.72 -3.68 2.41
N VAL A 65 -0.26 -4.53 2.12
CA VAL A 65 -0.65 -5.67 2.95
C VAL A 65 -0.68 -6.92 2.09
N HIS A 66 0.06 -7.96 2.49
CA HIS A 66 -0.07 -9.27 1.87
C HIS A 66 -1.42 -9.91 2.25
N LEU A 67 -2.25 -10.17 1.24
CA LEU A 67 -3.49 -10.93 1.36
C LEU A 67 -3.11 -12.41 1.30
N ALA A 68 -2.99 -13.06 2.46
CA ALA A 68 -2.75 -14.49 2.50
C ALA A 68 -3.92 -15.22 1.82
N ASN A 69 -3.62 -16.00 0.77
CA ASN A 69 -4.61 -16.89 0.15
C ASN A 69 -5.09 -17.90 1.18
N GLY A 70 -6.29 -17.71 1.72
CA GLY A 70 -7.19 -18.77 2.19
C GLY A 70 -6.75 -19.73 3.30
N TYR A 71 -5.51 -19.71 3.79
CA TYR A 71 -5.07 -20.52 4.93
C TYR A 71 -4.52 -19.64 6.05
N SER A 72 -5.39 -19.39 7.03
CA SER A 72 -5.04 -18.87 8.36
C SER A 72 -4.55 -20.07 9.21
N PRO A 73 -3.46 -19.96 9.99
CA PRO A 73 -3.46 -19.05 11.13
C PRO A 73 -2.19 -18.21 11.32
N ARG A 74 -2.41 -16.95 11.68
CA ARG A 74 -1.52 -16.18 12.58
C ARG A 74 -0.11 -15.83 12.08
N THR A 75 0.06 -15.18 10.94
CA THR A 75 1.19 -14.21 10.77
C THR A 75 1.02 -13.29 9.56
N SER A 76 0.13 -12.30 9.65
CA SER A 76 0.12 -11.16 8.71
C SER A 76 0.69 -9.93 9.40
N ARG A 77 2.01 -9.89 9.58
CA ARG A 77 2.75 -8.71 10.02
C ARG A 77 3.96 -8.49 9.13
N GLN A 78 3.72 -7.95 7.93
CA GLN A 78 4.67 -7.05 7.29
C GLN A 78 3.87 -5.87 6.77
N MET A 79 3.93 -4.77 7.52
CA MET A 79 3.30 -3.50 7.18
C MET A 79 4.45 -2.58 6.77
N PHE A 80 4.73 -2.49 5.48
CA PHE A 80 5.65 -1.47 4.99
C PHE A 80 4.83 -0.19 4.85
N VAL A 81 5.07 0.75 5.77
CA VAL A 81 4.56 2.12 5.68
C VAL A 81 5.66 2.94 5.02
N ALA A 82 5.48 3.26 3.75
CA ALA A 82 6.33 4.25 3.11
C ALA A 82 5.70 5.62 3.39
N SER A 83 6.13 6.27 4.48
CA SER A 83 5.88 7.69 4.70
C SER A 83 6.97 8.46 3.97
N ARG A 84 6.60 9.35 3.04
CA ARG A 84 7.48 10.45 2.67
C ARG A 84 6.96 11.68 3.38
N THR A 85 7.87 12.33 4.12
CA THR A 85 7.66 13.68 4.64
C THR A 85 7.50 14.62 3.45
N CYS A 86 6.44 15.40 3.44
CA CYS A 86 6.40 16.60 2.62
C CYS A 86 7.23 17.65 3.35
N ASP A 87 8.54 17.62 3.13
CA ASP A 87 9.36 18.83 3.20
C ASP A 87 9.36 19.48 1.81
N ASP A 88 9.30 20.81 1.84
CA ASP A 88 9.44 21.82 0.78
C ASP A 88 8.20 22.42 0.09
N ALA A 89 8.04 23.71 0.42
CA ALA A 89 7.74 24.86 -0.45
C ALA A 89 6.29 25.18 -0.80
N ALA A 90 5.67 26.05 0.02
CA ALA A 90 5.41 27.46 -0.35
C ALA A 90 5.08 28.30 0.90
#